data_AF-A0AB35YWU4-F1
#
_entry.id   AF-A0AB35YWU4-F1
#
_cell.length_a   1.000
_cell.length_b   1.000
_cell.length_c   1.000
_cell.angle_alpha   90.00
_cell.angle_beta   90.00
_cell.angle_gamma   90.00
#
_symmetry.space_group_name_H-M   'P 1'
#
loop_
_entity.id
_entity.type
_entity.pdbx_description
1 polymer ?
#
loop_
_entity_poly.entity_id
_entity_poly.type
_entity_poly.pdbx_seq_one_letter_code
_entity_poly.pdbx_strand_id
1 'polypeptide(L)'
;MQKLAELNDLIDKSIALNITYNLSVENYRYNNEWVTDLQPNYFSKQIKKIEKLLDKNINYDENNHVKFLKLIYQDVIEAYKELTKFNYEDYSSLDYSMHKWDAEIVFPKVAPLKDALILELPNPENQFGDRAEYILEIIKGFFDIDFDESLNQEKLNELLAKSYNIEESEFNTIYAKAHLSYVITLHHQLIKEIIYKLDSLLSVIQKLEDFSDDNKTDLDEIINNPNGIKLEFAMTKKDIAIFFHSLHELKIIKTDTDNIHNSQTKLKAFIDNSNIYYKNNKNLTRVGNIKKQFTDLNNKDINGDEVEFLENLIDKFESRLEEVKARES
;
A
#
# COMPACT_ATOMS: atom_id res chain seq x y z
N MET A 1 -0.55 -21.26 9.50
CA MET A 1 -1.53 -21.04 10.59
C MET A 1 -0.90 -20.54 11.88
N GLN A 2 -0.10 -21.33 12.62
CA GLN A 2 0.48 -20.88 13.91
C GLN A 2 1.27 -19.55 13.80
N LYS A 3 2.09 -19.41 12.76
CA LYS A 3 2.87 -18.19 12.48
C LYS A 3 2.02 -16.95 12.14
N LEU A 4 0.86 -17.14 11.48
CA LEU A 4 -0.07 -16.05 11.17
C LEU A 4 -0.85 -15.65 12.43
N ALA A 5 -1.23 -16.62 13.26
CA ALA A 5 -1.86 -16.36 14.55
C ALA A 5 -0.93 -15.58 15.50
N GLU A 6 0.37 -15.89 15.53
CA GLU A 6 1.36 -15.11 16.29
C GLU A 6 1.48 -13.67 15.81
N LEU A 7 1.41 -13.44 14.49
CA LEU A 7 1.41 -12.08 13.92
C LEU A 7 0.13 -11.33 14.26
N ASN A 8 -1.03 -12.00 14.16
CA ASN A 8 -2.33 -11.41 14.50
C ASN A 8 -2.37 -11.00 15.98
N ASP A 9 -2.02 -11.92 16.89
CA ASP A 9 -2.00 -11.66 18.33
C ASP A 9 -1.04 -10.51 18.69
N LEU A 10 0.12 -10.41 18.02
CA LEU A 10 1.02 -9.28 18.24
C LEU A 10 0.38 -7.96 17.78
N ILE A 11 -0.23 -7.93 16.59
CA ILE A 11 -0.86 -6.72 16.06
C ILE A 11 -2.06 -6.32 16.93
N ASP A 12 -2.92 -7.25 17.31
CA ASP A 12 -4.08 -6.99 18.18
C ASP A 12 -3.63 -6.36 19.51
N LYS A 13 -2.58 -6.90 20.12
CA LYS A 13 -1.97 -6.34 21.35
C LYS A 13 -1.33 -4.98 21.11
N SER A 14 -0.73 -4.76 19.94
CA SER A 14 -0.08 -3.50 19.58
C SER A 14 -1.07 -2.38 19.26
N ILE A 15 -2.28 -2.69 18.78
CA ILE A 15 -3.31 -1.67 18.48
C ILE A 15 -4.27 -1.43 19.65
N ALA A 16 -4.40 -2.40 20.57
CA ALA A 16 -5.25 -2.28 21.75
C ALA A 16 -4.86 -1.07 22.60
N LEU A 17 -5.86 -0.31 23.04
CA LEU A 17 -5.71 0.80 23.98
C LEU A 17 -6.52 0.51 25.24
N ASN A 18 -5.88 -0.12 26.24
CA ASN A 18 -6.49 -0.32 27.55
C ASN A 18 -5.87 0.67 28.54
N ILE A 19 -6.68 1.59 29.04
CA ILE A 19 -6.26 2.58 30.02
C ILE A 19 -6.96 2.26 31.34
N THR A 20 -6.18 2.24 32.43
CA THR A 20 -6.68 2.08 33.79
C THR A 20 -6.09 3.17 34.66
N TYR A 21 -6.94 3.88 35.39
CA TYR A 21 -6.49 4.84 36.40
C TYR A 21 -6.40 4.15 37.77
N ASN A 22 -5.31 4.34 38.50
CA ASN A 22 -5.17 3.85 39.87
C ASN A 22 -5.16 5.03 40.84
N LEU A 23 -6.22 5.15 41.63
CA LEU A 23 -6.46 6.23 42.60
C LEU A 23 -5.45 6.22 43.75
N SER A 24 -4.88 5.07 44.14
CA SER A 24 -3.95 4.99 45.27
C SER A 24 -2.57 5.59 44.97
N VAL A 25 -2.18 5.62 43.70
CA VAL A 25 -0.90 6.16 43.23
C VAL A 25 -1.07 7.33 42.27
N GLU A 26 -2.31 7.77 42.06
CA GLU A 26 -2.70 8.88 41.18
C GLU A 26 -2.07 8.80 39.77
N ASN A 27 -2.02 7.60 39.20
CA ASN A 27 -1.30 7.33 37.95
C ASN A 27 -2.09 6.39 37.02
N TYR A 28 -1.71 6.38 35.75
CA TYR A 28 -2.36 5.58 34.71
C TYR A 28 -1.50 4.39 34.30
N ARG A 29 -2.18 3.30 33.91
CA ARG A 29 -1.58 2.20 33.17
C ARG A 29 -2.09 2.20 31.74
N TYR A 30 -1.18 1.98 30.81
CA TYR A 30 -1.43 1.69 29.42
C TYR A 30 -1.10 0.21 29.19
N ASN A 31 -2.09 -0.60 28.79
CA ASN A 31 -1.93 -2.03 28.55
C ASN A 31 -1.19 -2.77 29.70
N ASN A 32 -1.56 -2.43 30.95
CA ASN A 32 -0.97 -2.92 32.20
C ASN A 32 0.44 -2.42 32.57
N GLU A 33 1.02 -1.52 31.77
CA GLU A 33 2.31 -0.89 32.05
C GLU A 33 2.10 0.54 32.55
N TRP A 34 2.87 1.00 33.53
CA TRP A 34 2.75 2.37 34.05
C TRP A 34 3.16 3.40 33.00
N VAL A 35 2.32 4.43 32.80
CA VAL A 35 2.64 5.47 31.81
C VAL A 35 3.95 6.17 32.16
N THR A 36 4.25 6.37 33.45
CA THR A 36 5.51 6.96 33.95
C THR A 36 6.74 6.11 33.66
N ASP A 37 6.60 4.80 33.52
CA ASP A 37 7.73 3.89 33.31
C ASP A 37 7.99 3.58 31.83
N LEU A 38 6.98 3.77 30.97
CA LEU A 38 7.07 3.51 29.53
C LEU A 38 8.06 4.43 28.82
N GLN A 39 8.93 3.82 28.01
CA GLN A 39 9.92 4.52 27.20
C GLN A 39 9.56 4.43 25.72
N PRO A 40 9.97 5.40 24.86
CA PRO A 40 9.72 5.35 23.42
C PRO A 40 10.17 4.04 22.76
N ASN A 41 11.26 3.45 23.27
CA ASN A 41 11.78 2.16 22.83
C ASN A 41 10.83 0.98 23.01
N TYR A 42 9.82 1.09 23.88
CA TYR A 42 8.76 0.09 23.99
C TYR A 42 7.98 -0.04 22.67
N PHE A 43 7.58 1.09 22.09
CA PHE A 43 6.82 1.15 20.84
C PHE A 43 7.66 0.75 19.63
N SER A 44 8.88 1.29 19.53
CA SER A 44 9.78 0.97 18.40
C SER A 44 10.19 -0.51 18.37
N LYS A 45 10.32 -1.17 19.53
CA LYS A 45 10.53 -2.61 19.62
C LYS A 45 9.35 -3.42 19.11
N GLN A 46 8.11 -2.96 19.30
CA GLN A 46 6.92 -3.63 18.77
C GLN A 46 6.88 -3.55 17.24
N ILE A 47 7.13 -2.36 16.67
CA ILE A 47 7.22 -2.17 15.21
C ILE A 47 8.23 -3.16 14.62
N LYS A 48 9.46 -3.20 15.15
CA LYS A 48 10.51 -4.11 14.67
C LYS A 48 10.13 -5.58 14.76
N LYS A 49 9.36 -5.98 15.78
CA LYS A 49 8.86 -7.35 15.92
C LYS A 49 7.81 -7.66 14.86
N ILE A 50 6.87 -6.74 14.61
CA ILE A 50 5.83 -6.87 13.59
C ILE A 50 6.48 -6.98 12.21
N GLU A 51 7.41 -6.07 11.87
CA GLU A 51 8.16 -6.10 10.60
C GLU A 51 8.81 -7.47 10.37
N LYS A 52 9.55 -7.95 11.38
CA LYS A 52 10.23 -9.25 11.29
C LYS A 52 9.26 -10.42 11.11
N LEU A 53 8.08 -10.36 11.71
CA LEU A 53 7.06 -11.41 11.55
C LEU A 53 6.37 -11.31 10.19
N LEU A 54 6.10 -10.11 9.67
CA LEU A 54 5.58 -9.90 8.32
C LEU A 54 6.53 -10.52 7.29
N ASP A 55 7.82 -10.15 7.33
CA ASP A 55 8.84 -10.64 6.39
C ASP A 55 9.02 -12.16 6.44
N LYS A 56 8.90 -12.75 7.64
CA LYS A 56 9.16 -14.19 7.84
C LYS A 56 7.94 -15.06 7.52
N ASN A 57 6.73 -14.55 7.71
CA ASN A 57 5.52 -15.38 7.78
C ASN A 57 4.54 -15.13 6.64
N ILE A 58 4.67 -14.04 5.90
CA ILE A 58 3.81 -13.74 4.76
C ILE A 58 4.45 -14.29 3.48
N ASN A 59 3.69 -15.12 2.76
CA ASN A 59 4.00 -15.49 1.38
C ASN A 59 3.05 -14.72 0.47
N TYR A 60 3.59 -13.81 -0.33
CA TYR A 60 2.81 -12.92 -1.19
C TYR A 60 2.20 -13.63 -2.40
N ASP A 61 2.69 -14.82 -2.75
CA ASP A 61 2.14 -15.65 -3.81
C ASP A 61 0.89 -16.43 -3.35
N GLU A 62 0.62 -16.46 -2.05
CA GLU A 62 -0.52 -17.17 -1.47
C GLU A 62 -1.70 -16.23 -1.21
N ASN A 63 -2.78 -16.39 -1.99
CA ASN A 63 -4.01 -15.60 -1.86
C ASN A 63 -4.57 -15.53 -0.43
N ASN A 64 -4.42 -16.59 0.37
CA ASN A 64 -4.89 -16.59 1.76
C ASN A 64 -4.07 -15.67 2.67
N HIS A 65 -2.76 -15.54 2.43
CA HIS A 65 -1.88 -14.64 3.16
C HIS A 65 -2.14 -13.18 2.75
N VAL A 66 -2.39 -12.93 1.46
CA VAL A 66 -2.82 -11.61 0.96
C VAL A 66 -4.16 -11.18 1.58
N LYS A 67 -5.16 -12.08 1.59
CA LYS A 67 -6.46 -11.81 2.24
C LYS A 67 -6.30 -11.52 3.73
N PHE A 68 -5.46 -12.29 4.42
CA PHE A 68 -5.14 -12.07 5.83
C PHE A 68 -4.52 -10.68 6.07
N LEU A 69 -3.57 -10.25 5.23
CA LEU A 69 -3.01 -8.90 5.31
C LEU A 69 -4.06 -7.81 5.08
N LYS A 70 -4.95 -7.98 4.09
CA LYS A 70 -6.04 -7.04 3.80
C LYS A 70 -6.99 -6.91 5.02
N LEU A 71 -7.30 -8.00 5.70
CA LEU A 71 -8.12 -7.99 6.93
C LEU A 71 -7.42 -7.26 8.08
N ILE A 72 -6.17 -7.62 8.38
CA ILE A 72 -5.39 -6.95 9.42
C ILE A 72 -5.29 -5.45 9.15
N TYR A 73 -5.03 -5.06 7.90
CA TYR A 73 -4.97 -3.65 7.54
C TYR A 73 -6.27 -2.90 7.83
N GLN A 74 -7.43 -3.53 7.56
CA GLN A 74 -8.74 -2.96 7.91
C GLN A 74 -8.89 -2.81 9.43
N ASP A 75 -8.54 -3.83 10.20
CA ASP A 75 -8.62 -3.81 11.67
C ASP A 75 -7.74 -2.71 12.26
N VAL A 76 -6.51 -2.56 11.76
CA VAL A 76 -5.57 -1.51 12.20
C VAL A 76 -6.09 -0.11 11.81
N ILE A 77 -6.68 0.06 10.62
CA ILE A 77 -7.30 1.34 10.22
C ILE A 77 -8.51 1.67 11.10
N GLU A 78 -9.34 0.67 11.44
CA GLU A 78 -10.48 0.88 12.32
C GLU A 78 -10.01 1.30 13.72
N ALA A 79 -9.02 0.62 14.29
CA ALA A 79 -8.40 1.01 15.54
C ALA A 79 -7.81 2.44 15.49
N TYR A 80 -7.15 2.80 14.39
CA TYR A 80 -6.64 4.16 14.19
C TYR A 80 -7.75 5.22 14.15
N LYS A 81 -8.86 4.94 13.45
CA LYS A 81 -10.02 5.84 13.39
C LYS A 81 -10.65 6.03 14.77
N GLU A 82 -10.83 4.96 15.53
CA GLU A 82 -11.31 5.06 16.91
C GLU A 82 -10.36 5.90 17.77
N LEU A 83 -9.05 5.72 17.62
CA LEU A 83 -8.04 6.51 18.34
C LEU A 83 -8.13 8.01 18.01
N THR A 84 -8.36 8.38 16.74
CA THR A 84 -8.50 9.79 16.33
C THR A 84 -9.73 10.50 16.89
N LYS A 85 -10.69 9.77 17.46
CA LYS A 85 -11.84 10.38 18.14
C LYS A 85 -11.48 10.94 19.52
N PHE A 86 -10.36 10.49 20.11
CA PHE A 86 -9.86 10.99 21.38
C PHE A 86 -9.07 12.28 21.16
N ASN A 87 -9.48 13.38 21.79
CA ASN A 87 -8.74 14.62 21.78
C ASN A 87 -7.71 14.65 22.92
N TYR A 88 -6.65 13.84 22.81
CA TYR A 88 -5.64 13.68 23.87
C TYR A 88 -4.76 14.92 24.13
N GLU A 89 -4.97 16.00 23.39
CA GLU A 89 -4.37 17.32 23.64
C GLU A 89 -5.21 18.19 24.58
N ASP A 90 -6.45 17.79 24.89
CA ASP A 90 -7.34 18.47 25.83
C ASP A 90 -7.27 17.80 27.21
N TYR A 91 -6.90 18.56 28.24
CA TYR A 91 -6.80 18.10 29.63
C TYR A 91 -8.08 17.45 30.17
N SER A 92 -9.22 18.04 29.80
CA SER A 92 -10.54 17.60 30.28
C SER A 92 -10.95 16.28 29.65
N SER A 93 -10.42 15.97 28.46
CA SER A 93 -10.65 14.68 27.80
C SER A 93 -10.01 13.51 28.53
N LEU A 94 -8.99 13.72 29.37
CA LEU A 94 -8.33 12.61 30.08
C LEU A 94 -8.98 12.26 31.42
N ASP A 95 -10.28 12.50 31.54
CA ASP A 95 -11.07 12.11 32.69
C ASP A 95 -11.54 10.65 32.57
N TYR A 96 -11.10 9.81 33.50
CA TYR A 96 -11.47 8.40 33.54
C TYR A 96 -12.98 8.20 33.68
N SER A 97 -13.69 9.17 34.28
CA SER A 97 -15.14 9.14 34.41
C SER A 97 -15.88 9.30 33.07
N MET A 98 -15.23 9.93 32.08
CA MET A 98 -15.82 10.20 30.77
C MET A 98 -15.59 9.07 29.76
N HIS A 99 -14.50 8.30 29.89
CA HIS A 99 -14.08 7.32 28.88
C HIS A 99 -14.34 5.85 29.22
N LYS A 100 -15.12 5.57 30.27
CA LYS A 100 -15.34 4.20 30.79
C LYS A 100 -14.03 3.45 31.08
N TRP A 101 -12.97 4.19 31.41
CA TRP A 101 -11.72 3.57 31.83
C TRP A 101 -11.89 2.95 33.20
N ASP A 102 -11.25 1.80 33.41
CA ASP A 102 -11.29 1.15 34.71
C ASP A 102 -10.60 2.04 35.74
N ALA A 103 -11.19 2.12 36.93
CA ALA A 103 -10.61 2.80 38.08
C ALA A 103 -10.34 1.79 39.18
N GLU A 104 -9.09 1.75 39.64
CA GLU A 104 -8.67 0.90 40.75
C GLU A 104 -8.41 1.74 42.00
N ILE A 105 -8.93 1.27 43.14
CA ILE A 105 -8.75 1.90 44.45
C ILE A 105 -7.74 1.11 45.30
N VAL A 106 -7.32 -0.07 44.83
CA VAL A 106 -6.39 -0.93 45.55
C VAL A 106 -4.97 -0.56 45.14
N PHE A 107 -4.09 -0.43 46.13
CA PHE A 107 -2.67 -0.21 45.89
C PHE A 107 -2.11 -1.34 45.00
N PRO A 108 -1.42 -1.02 43.91
CA PRO A 108 -1.00 -2.02 42.94
C PRO A 108 0.05 -2.96 43.53
N LYS A 109 0.02 -4.23 43.10
CA LYS A 109 1.06 -5.22 43.47
C LYS A 109 2.46 -4.80 43.01
N VAL A 110 2.53 -4.09 41.90
CA VAL A 110 3.76 -3.50 41.34
C VAL A 110 3.50 -2.00 41.20
N ALA A 111 4.10 -1.21 42.07
CA ALA A 111 4.02 0.25 42.02
C ALA A 111 4.83 0.81 40.83
N PRO A 112 4.48 2.01 40.33
CA PRO A 112 5.31 2.69 39.34
C PRO A 112 6.72 2.92 39.90
N LEU A 113 7.74 2.77 39.04
CA LEU A 113 9.13 3.04 39.43
C LEU A 113 9.37 4.54 39.56
N LYS A 114 8.61 5.35 38.81
CA LYS A 114 8.72 6.81 38.78
C LYS A 114 7.42 7.47 39.21
N ASP A 115 7.56 8.45 40.07
CA ASP A 115 6.48 9.40 40.39
C ASP A 115 6.13 10.20 39.12
N ALA A 116 4.85 10.51 38.93
CA ALA A 116 4.40 11.30 37.79
C ALA A 116 4.97 12.72 37.82
N LEU A 117 5.16 13.30 38.99
CA LEU A 117 5.69 14.66 39.11
C LEU A 117 7.19 14.72 38.81
N ILE A 118 7.94 13.64 38.97
CA ILE A 118 9.40 13.68 38.82
C ILE A 118 9.77 13.45 37.35
N LEU A 119 10.11 14.53 36.65
CA LEU A 119 10.57 14.48 35.27
C LEU A 119 12.08 14.22 35.20
N GLU A 120 12.48 13.16 34.49
CA GLU A 120 13.88 12.86 34.25
C GLU A 120 14.46 13.74 33.14
N LEU A 121 15.56 14.42 33.44
CA LEU A 121 16.33 15.16 32.45
C LEU A 121 17.12 14.20 31.54
N PRO A 122 17.36 14.59 30.27
CA PRO A 122 18.15 13.78 29.36
C PRO A 122 19.56 13.54 29.92
N ASN A 123 20.04 12.30 29.77
CA ASN A 123 21.39 11.90 30.16
C ASN A 123 22.11 11.20 28.98
N PRO A 124 23.43 10.99 29.03
CA PRO A 124 24.18 10.37 27.94
C PRO A 124 23.74 8.94 27.56
N GLU A 125 23.04 8.24 28.45
CA GLU A 125 22.48 6.90 28.20
C GLU A 125 21.06 6.96 27.56
N ASN A 126 20.43 8.14 27.58
CA ASN A 126 19.09 8.42 27.08
C ASN A 126 19.08 9.72 26.23
N GLN A 127 20.07 9.91 25.35
CA GLN A 127 20.28 11.13 24.54
C GLN A 127 19.09 11.53 23.64
N PHE A 128 18.11 10.63 23.47
CA PHE A 128 16.89 10.86 22.67
C PHE A 128 15.63 10.94 23.55
N GLY A 129 15.77 10.91 24.87
CA GLY A 129 14.69 10.84 25.84
C GLY A 129 14.30 12.20 26.38
N ASP A 130 13.89 13.11 25.50
CA ASP A 130 13.44 14.45 25.90
C ASP A 130 12.01 14.45 26.48
N ARG A 131 11.71 13.41 27.25
CA ARG A 131 10.36 13.16 27.76
C ARG A 131 9.92 14.30 28.66
N ALA A 132 10.81 14.87 29.46
CA ALA A 132 10.50 16.01 30.30
C ALA A 132 9.96 17.19 29.48
N GLU A 133 10.62 17.55 28.38
CA GLU A 133 10.19 18.64 27.50
C GLU A 133 8.79 18.36 26.93
N TYR A 134 8.56 17.17 26.35
CA TYR A 134 7.23 16.82 25.83
C TYR A 134 6.13 16.89 26.89
N ILE A 135 6.42 16.51 28.13
CA ILE A 135 5.42 16.54 29.20
C ILE A 135 5.10 17.98 29.60
N LEU A 136 6.11 18.84 29.71
CA LEU A 136 5.89 20.26 29.99
C LEU A 136 5.11 20.92 28.84
N GLU A 137 5.41 20.59 27.59
CA GLU A 137 4.69 21.10 26.42
C GLU A 137 3.22 20.67 26.40
N ILE A 138 2.93 19.41 26.74
CA ILE A 138 1.56 18.92 26.86
C ILE A 138 0.80 19.69 27.96
N ILE A 139 1.43 19.90 29.12
CA ILE A 139 0.81 20.67 30.20
C ILE A 139 0.59 22.13 29.77
N LYS A 140 1.51 22.76 29.03
CA LYS A 140 1.27 24.09 28.47
C LYS A 140 0.04 24.10 27.56
N GLY A 141 -0.08 23.11 26.67
CA GLY A 141 -1.25 22.94 25.79
C GLY A 141 -2.56 22.78 26.55
N PHE A 142 -2.56 22.01 27.64
CA PHE A 142 -3.74 21.82 28.51
C PHE A 142 -4.31 23.11 29.09
N PHE A 143 -3.45 24.10 29.35
CA PHE A 143 -3.81 25.36 29.99
C PHE A 143 -3.69 26.57 29.07
N ASP A 144 -3.47 26.36 27.76
CA ASP A 144 -3.28 27.41 26.75
C ASP A 144 -2.18 28.41 27.16
N ILE A 145 -1.05 27.89 27.63
CA ILE A 145 0.12 28.68 28.05
C ILE A 145 1.05 28.89 26.85
N ASP A 146 1.41 30.15 26.58
CA ASP A 146 2.33 30.51 25.50
C ASP A 146 3.70 29.82 25.61
N PHE A 147 4.30 29.51 24.45
CA PHE A 147 5.60 28.83 24.36
C PHE A 147 6.73 29.74 24.86
N ASP A 148 7.27 29.40 26.03
CA ASP A 148 8.50 29.99 26.58
C ASP A 148 9.54 28.88 26.82
N GLU A 149 10.66 28.92 26.09
CA GLU A 149 11.78 27.97 26.20
C GLU A 149 12.49 28.04 27.57
N SER A 150 12.27 29.11 28.35
CA SER A 150 12.88 29.31 29.66
C SER A 150 12.08 28.69 30.82
N LEU A 151 10.92 28.11 30.52
CA LEU A 151 9.97 27.58 31.49
C LEU A 151 10.34 26.12 31.82
N ASN A 152 10.86 25.93 33.03
CA ASN A 152 11.15 24.61 33.60
C ASN A 152 9.99 24.14 34.50
N GLN A 153 10.08 22.92 35.03
CA GLN A 153 9.05 22.33 35.87
C GLN A 153 8.65 23.21 37.07
N GLU A 154 9.63 23.75 37.82
CA GLU A 154 9.36 24.60 38.99
C GLU A 154 8.59 25.87 38.61
N LYS A 155 9.03 26.57 37.57
CA LYS A 155 8.35 27.77 37.07
C LYS A 155 6.95 27.47 36.55
N LEU A 156 6.75 26.31 35.91
CA LEU A 156 5.44 25.88 35.44
C LEU A 156 4.50 25.65 36.61
N ASN A 157 4.94 24.93 37.65
CA ASN A 157 4.14 24.70 38.85
C ASN A 157 3.76 26.02 39.54
N GLU A 158 4.68 26.97 39.65
CA GLU A 158 4.38 28.30 40.18
C GLU A 158 3.33 29.04 39.34
N LEU A 159 3.42 28.95 38.02
CA LEU A 159 2.47 29.58 37.10
C LEU A 159 1.08 28.95 37.22
N LEU A 160 1.00 27.61 37.27
CA LEU A 160 -0.25 26.88 37.45
C LEU A 160 -0.92 27.25 38.79
N ALA A 161 -0.15 27.31 39.88
CA ALA A 161 -0.68 27.71 41.18
C ALA A 161 -1.19 29.17 41.19
N LYS A 162 -0.41 30.11 40.64
CA LYS A 162 -0.72 31.56 40.72
C LYS A 162 -1.77 32.00 39.71
N SER A 163 -1.68 31.55 38.47
CA SER A 163 -2.50 32.04 37.35
C SER A 163 -3.72 31.19 37.08
N TYR A 164 -3.66 29.89 37.42
CA TYR A 164 -4.75 28.93 37.16
C TYR A 164 -5.38 28.38 38.45
N ASN A 165 -4.93 28.83 39.62
CA ASN A 165 -5.47 28.44 40.93
C ASN A 165 -5.50 26.91 41.15
N ILE A 166 -4.46 26.23 40.65
CA ILE A 166 -4.28 24.79 40.84
C ILE A 166 -3.63 24.53 42.20
N GLU A 167 -4.20 23.60 42.98
CA GLU A 167 -3.63 23.22 44.27
C GLU A 167 -2.44 22.26 44.07
N GLU A 168 -1.43 22.30 44.96
CA GLU A 168 -0.25 21.43 44.85
C GLU A 168 -0.61 19.93 44.83
N SER A 169 -1.68 19.54 45.52
CA SER A 169 -2.20 18.16 45.51
C SER A 169 -2.70 17.71 44.14
N GLU A 170 -3.03 18.63 43.23
CA GLU A 170 -3.53 18.30 41.89
C GLU A 170 -2.39 18.07 40.88
N PHE A 171 -1.16 18.48 41.20
CA PHE A 171 -0.02 18.38 40.28
C PHE A 171 0.27 16.94 39.85
N ASN A 172 0.24 15.97 40.77
CA ASN A 172 0.45 14.56 40.41
C ASN A 172 -0.53 14.09 39.33
N THR A 173 -1.81 14.43 39.47
CA THR A 173 -2.83 14.07 38.49
C THR A 173 -2.62 14.78 37.16
N ILE A 174 -2.23 16.06 37.18
CA ILE A 174 -1.92 16.82 35.96
C ILE A 174 -0.76 16.18 35.19
N TYR A 175 0.34 15.88 35.89
CA TYR A 175 1.51 15.27 35.29
C TYR A 175 1.24 13.83 34.83
N ALA A 176 0.46 13.05 35.58
CA ALA A 176 0.06 11.71 35.18
C ALA A 176 -0.79 11.73 33.89
N LYS A 177 -1.70 12.70 33.75
CA LYS A 177 -2.46 12.92 32.51
C LYS A 177 -1.55 13.32 31.36
N ALA A 178 -0.60 14.22 31.57
CA ALA A 178 0.35 14.59 30.52
C ALA A 178 1.21 13.39 30.07
N HIS A 179 1.62 12.53 31.01
CA HIS A 179 2.29 11.27 30.69
C HIS A 179 1.41 10.32 29.88
N LEU A 180 0.12 10.24 30.20
CA LEU A 180 -0.83 9.47 29.42
C LEU A 180 -0.98 10.04 28.00
N SER A 181 -1.15 11.35 27.82
CA SER A 181 -1.20 12.01 26.50
C SER A 181 0.04 11.71 25.66
N TYR A 182 1.22 11.77 26.28
CA TYR A 182 2.48 11.42 25.62
C TYR A 182 2.49 9.96 25.16
N VAL A 183 2.09 9.03 26.04
CA VAL A 183 1.99 7.60 25.72
C VAL A 183 0.96 7.34 24.61
N ILE A 184 -0.18 8.01 24.62
CA ILE A 184 -1.20 7.94 23.56
C ILE A 184 -0.64 8.47 22.24
N THR A 185 0.13 9.57 22.27
CA THR A 185 0.81 10.10 21.08
C THR A 185 1.78 9.07 20.48
N LEU A 186 2.58 8.41 21.33
CA LEU A 186 3.48 7.33 20.90
C LEU A 186 2.72 6.12 20.36
N HIS A 187 1.58 5.77 20.95
CA HIS A 187 0.68 4.72 20.46
C HIS A 187 0.09 5.06 19.10
N HIS A 188 -0.31 6.32 18.90
CA HIS A 188 -0.79 6.83 17.62
C HIS A 188 0.27 6.72 16.52
N GLN A 189 1.52 7.06 16.86
CA GLN A 189 2.67 6.88 15.97
C GLN A 189 2.93 5.39 15.67
N LEU A 190 2.87 4.52 16.68
CA LEU A 190 2.98 3.07 16.50
C LEU A 190 1.96 2.55 15.49
N ILE A 191 0.68 2.90 15.64
CA ILE A 191 -0.38 2.46 14.73
C ILE A 191 -0.16 3.02 13.32
N LYS A 192 0.21 4.30 13.17
CA LYS A 192 0.55 4.90 11.87
C LYS A 192 1.67 4.15 11.16
N GLU A 193 2.72 3.80 11.88
CA GLU A 193 3.85 3.04 11.33
C GLU A 193 3.42 1.64 10.90
N ILE A 194 2.58 0.95 11.69
CA ILE A 194 2.00 -0.35 11.30
C ILE A 194 1.18 -0.20 10.02
N ILE A 195 0.30 0.81 9.94
CA ILE A 195 -0.49 1.11 8.73
C ILE A 195 0.43 1.34 7.54
N TYR A 196 1.44 2.20 7.67
CA TYR A 196 2.37 2.51 6.60
C TYR A 196 3.08 1.25 6.07
N LYS A 197 3.49 0.36 6.97
CA LYS A 197 4.14 -0.91 6.59
C LYS A 197 3.18 -1.84 5.85
N LEU A 198 1.98 -2.02 6.38
CA LEU A 198 0.95 -2.86 5.75
C LEU A 198 0.51 -2.27 4.40
N ASP A 199 0.32 -0.95 4.32
CA ASP A 199 -0.04 -0.22 3.09
C ASP A 199 1.06 -0.36 2.04
N SER A 200 2.33 -0.20 2.44
CA SER A 200 3.47 -0.39 1.54
C SER A 200 3.47 -1.81 0.95
N LEU A 201 3.26 -2.83 1.77
CA LEU A 201 3.16 -4.22 1.31
C LEU A 201 1.95 -4.44 0.40
N LEU A 202 0.78 -3.98 0.82
CA LEU A 202 -0.45 -4.08 0.03
C LEU A 202 -0.36 -3.31 -1.28
N SER A 203 0.36 -2.19 -1.34
CA SER A 203 0.57 -1.42 -2.57
C SER A 203 1.47 -2.16 -3.56
N VAL A 204 2.45 -2.92 -3.07
CA VAL A 204 3.28 -3.81 -3.90
C VAL A 204 2.41 -4.97 -4.40
N ILE A 205 1.61 -5.56 -3.51
CA ILE A 205 0.67 -6.62 -3.89
C ILE A 205 -0.35 -6.11 -4.89
N GLN A 206 -0.92 -4.91 -4.71
CA GLN A 206 -1.85 -4.28 -5.65
C GLN A 206 -1.16 -3.97 -6.96
N LYS A 207 0.06 -3.44 -6.97
CA LYS A 207 0.79 -3.26 -8.24
C LYS A 207 1.07 -4.58 -8.92
N LEU A 208 1.41 -5.62 -8.18
CA LEU A 208 1.57 -6.97 -8.71
C LEU A 208 0.23 -7.51 -9.17
N GLU A 209 -0.84 -7.31 -8.41
CA GLU A 209 -2.22 -7.73 -8.64
C GLU A 209 -2.83 -6.98 -9.81
N ASP A 210 -2.53 -5.71 -10.05
CA ASP A 210 -2.92 -4.88 -11.20
C ASP A 210 -2.09 -5.30 -12.40
N PHE A 211 -0.80 -5.59 -12.19
CA PHE A 211 -0.03 -6.37 -13.16
C PHE A 211 -0.64 -7.75 -13.40
N SER A 212 -1.53 -8.22 -12.53
CA SER A 212 -2.17 -9.52 -12.54
C SER A 212 -3.67 -9.50 -12.81
N ASP A 213 -4.36 -8.37 -12.82
CA ASP A 213 -5.82 -8.29 -12.95
C ASP A 213 -6.12 -7.46 -14.19
N ASP A 214 -5.26 -6.48 -14.52
CA ASP A 214 -5.12 -5.97 -15.89
C ASP A 214 -4.17 -6.82 -16.74
N ASN A 215 -3.38 -7.75 -16.17
CA ASN A 215 -2.62 -8.73 -16.97
C ASN A 215 -2.53 -10.20 -16.50
N LYS A 216 -3.29 -10.81 -15.57
CA LYS A 216 -3.31 -12.32 -15.47
C LYS A 216 -4.30 -12.95 -16.40
N THR A 217 -5.39 -12.25 -16.73
CA THR A 217 -6.26 -12.76 -17.81
C THR A 217 -5.48 -12.82 -19.13
N ASP A 218 -4.49 -11.94 -19.31
CA ASP A 218 -3.60 -11.95 -20.47
C ASP A 218 -2.30 -12.74 -20.25
N LEU A 219 -1.51 -12.57 -19.18
CA LEU A 219 -0.19 -13.21 -19.05
C LEU A 219 -0.25 -14.70 -18.80
N ASP A 220 -1.16 -15.23 -17.99
CA ASP A 220 -1.24 -16.68 -17.80
C ASP A 220 -1.89 -17.38 -19.01
N GLU A 221 -2.75 -16.69 -19.76
CA GLU A 221 -3.22 -17.14 -21.08
C GLU A 221 -2.14 -17.01 -22.17
N ILE A 222 -1.29 -15.99 -22.14
CA ILE A 222 -0.21 -15.74 -23.12
C ILE A 222 1.02 -16.61 -22.83
N ILE A 223 1.35 -16.86 -21.56
CA ILE A 223 2.48 -17.71 -21.13
C ILE A 223 2.12 -19.18 -21.33
N ASN A 224 0.88 -19.60 -21.06
CA ASN A 224 0.43 -20.98 -21.32
C ASN A 224 -0.11 -21.19 -22.74
N ASN A 225 -0.42 -20.11 -23.48
CA ASN A 225 -0.85 -20.16 -24.86
C ASN A 225 -0.46 -18.85 -25.59
N PRO A 226 0.75 -18.77 -26.20
CA PRO A 226 1.23 -17.59 -26.96
C PRO A 226 0.35 -17.21 -28.17
N ASN A 227 -0.75 -17.95 -28.36
CA ASN A 227 -1.80 -17.80 -29.32
C ASN A 227 -3.15 -17.38 -28.67
N GLY A 228 -3.17 -16.70 -27.52
CA GLY A 228 -4.43 -16.30 -26.85
C GLY A 228 -5.21 -15.21 -27.61
N ILE A 229 -4.52 -14.20 -28.13
CA ILE A 229 -5.17 -13.10 -28.85
C ILE A 229 -5.53 -13.55 -30.27
N LYS A 230 -6.83 -13.70 -30.53
CA LYS A 230 -7.36 -14.06 -31.85
C LYS A 230 -7.32 -12.85 -32.78
N LEU A 231 -6.39 -12.83 -33.73
CA LEU A 231 -6.33 -11.80 -34.77
C LEU A 231 -7.24 -12.21 -35.94
N GLU A 232 -8.46 -11.70 -35.94
CA GLU A 232 -9.45 -11.98 -36.99
C GLU A 232 -9.34 -10.97 -38.13
N PHE A 233 -8.99 -11.44 -39.32
CA PHE A 233 -9.03 -10.62 -40.52
C PHE A 233 -10.26 -10.96 -41.35
N ALA A 234 -11.03 -9.91 -41.70
CA ALA A 234 -12.13 -9.99 -42.67
C ALA A 234 -11.62 -10.03 -44.13
N MET A 235 -10.60 -10.84 -44.39
CA MET A 235 -9.99 -11.04 -45.71
C MET A 235 -9.69 -12.52 -45.93
N THR A 236 -9.36 -12.91 -47.16
CA THR A 236 -9.04 -14.30 -47.49
C THR A 236 -7.63 -14.67 -46.99
N LYS A 237 -7.32 -15.97 -46.94
CA LYS A 237 -5.97 -16.44 -46.58
C LYS A 237 -4.89 -15.89 -47.53
N LYS A 238 -5.24 -15.70 -48.81
CA LYS A 238 -4.34 -15.15 -49.84
C LYS A 238 -4.07 -13.66 -49.56
N ASP A 239 -5.11 -12.91 -49.24
CA ASP A 239 -5.00 -11.49 -48.87
C ASP A 239 -4.14 -11.29 -47.63
N ILE A 240 -4.24 -12.18 -46.63
CA ILE A 240 -3.33 -12.15 -45.47
C ILE A 240 -1.87 -12.32 -45.91
N ALA A 241 -1.60 -13.25 -46.84
CA ALA A 241 -0.24 -13.43 -47.34
C ALA A 241 0.26 -12.18 -48.07
N ILE A 242 -0.57 -11.58 -48.94
CA ILE A 242 -0.25 -10.32 -49.63
C ILE A 242 0.00 -9.21 -48.62
N PHE A 243 -0.92 -9.00 -47.68
CA PHE A 243 -0.82 -7.96 -46.65
C PHE A 243 0.49 -8.02 -45.88
N PHE A 244 0.83 -9.17 -45.29
CA PHE A 244 2.08 -9.31 -44.54
C PHE A 244 3.31 -9.25 -45.45
N HIS A 245 3.22 -9.72 -46.69
CA HIS A 245 4.31 -9.60 -47.66
C HIS A 245 4.57 -8.12 -47.99
N SER A 246 3.54 -7.36 -48.38
CA SER A 246 3.67 -5.94 -48.73
C SER A 246 4.17 -5.10 -47.55
N LEU A 247 3.66 -5.32 -46.33
CA LEU A 247 4.17 -4.63 -45.13
C LEU A 247 5.67 -4.92 -44.88
N HIS A 248 6.11 -6.15 -45.15
CA HIS A 248 7.49 -6.55 -44.99
C HIS A 248 8.39 -5.95 -46.08
N GLU A 249 7.98 -5.98 -47.35
CA GLU A 249 8.71 -5.36 -48.46
C GLU A 249 8.81 -3.83 -48.31
N LEU A 250 7.76 -3.18 -47.79
CA LEU A 250 7.75 -1.76 -47.44
C LEU A 250 8.55 -1.43 -46.16
N LYS A 251 9.11 -2.44 -45.49
CA LYS A 251 9.87 -2.31 -44.23
C LYS A 251 9.07 -1.67 -43.08
N ILE A 252 7.75 -1.72 -43.15
CA ILE A 252 6.85 -1.32 -42.06
C ILE A 252 6.94 -2.34 -40.93
N ILE A 253 7.00 -3.63 -41.27
CA ILE A 253 7.34 -4.71 -40.34
C ILE A 253 8.73 -5.25 -40.67
N LYS A 254 9.55 -5.50 -39.64
CA LYS A 254 10.89 -6.08 -39.78
C LYS A 254 10.97 -7.39 -39.02
N THR A 255 11.68 -8.36 -39.58
CA THR A 255 12.14 -9.52 -38.83
C THR A 255 13.57 -9.27 -38.35
N ASP A 256 13.98 -9.82 -37.21
CA ASP A 256 15.29 -9.65 -36.53
C ASP A 256 16.56 -10.04 -37.34
N THR A 257 16.50 -10.16 -38.67
CA THR A 257 17.64 -10.56 -39.50
C THR A 257 17.77 -9.71 -40.74
N ASP A 258 19.00 -9.23 -40.99
CA ASP A 258 19.38 -8.49 -42.21
C ASP A 258 19.47 -9.38 -43.47
N ASN A 259 19.29 -10.70 -43.34
CA ASN A 259 19.29 -11.64 -44.45
C ASN A 259 17.87 -11.84 -45.02
N ILE A 260 17.64 -11.33 -46.23
CA ILE A 260 16.35 -11.33 -46.96
C ILE A 260 15.75 -12.74 -47.13
N HIS A 261 16.59 -13.78 -47.33
CA HIS A 261 16.07 -15.13 -47.52
C HIS A 261 15.58 -15.74 -46.19
N ASN A 262 16.25 -15.40 -45.09
CA ASN A 262 15.85 -15.80 -43.75
C ASN A 262 14.67 -14.98 -43.23
N SER A 263 14.52 -13.72 -43.64
CA SER A 263 13.42 -12.85 -43.21
C SER A 263 12.06 -13.34 -43.73
N GLN A 264 11.95 -13.69 -45.00
CA GLN A 264 10.70 -14.26 -45.55
C GLN A 264 10.35 -15.61 -44.91
N THR A 265 11.34 -16.42 -44.57
CA THR A 265 11.12 -17.71 -43.89
C THR A 265 10.60 -17.50 -42.47
N LYS A 266 11.17 -16.54 -41.74
CA LYS A 266 10.72 -16.14 -40.40
C LYS A 266 9.33 -15.51 -40.42
N LEU A 267 9.02 -14.67 -41.41
CA LEU A 267 7.69 -14.09 -41.58
C LEU A 267 6.61 -15.18 -41.80
N LYS A 268 6.89 -16.15 -42.67
CA LYS A 268 5.99 -17.30 -42.90
C LYS A 268 5.79 -18.10 -41.61
N ALA A 269 6.89 -18.40 -40.91
CA ALA A 269 6.84 -19.11 -39.63
C ALA A 269 6.08 -18.33 -38.55
N PHE A 270 6.20 -17.00 -38.53
CA PHE A 270 5.43 -16.15 -37.63
C PHE A 270 3.93 -16.26 -37.93
N ILE A 271 3.52 -16.08 -39.18
CA ILE A 271 2.10 -16.15 -39.56
C ILE A 271 1.52 -17.54 -39.31
N ASP A 272 2.27 -18.61 -39.62
CA ASP A 272 1.84 -19.99 -39.41
C ASP A 272 1.69 -20.37 -37.93
N ASN A 273 2.55 -19.83 -37.07
CA ASN A 273 2.53 -20.14 -35.64
C ASN A 273 1.67 -19.18 -34.81
N SER A 274 1.23 -18.06 -35.40
CA SER A 274 0.37 -17.06 -34.76
C SER A 274 -1.10 -17.50 -34.69
N ASN A 275 -1.88 -16.80 -33.87
CA ASN A 275 -3.33 -16.99 -33.75
C ASN A 275 -4.12 -16.10 -34.71
N ILE A 276 -3.71 -16.11 -35.98
CA ILE A 276 -4.33 -15.34 -37.06
C ILE A 276 -5.44 -16.17 -37.69
N TYR A 277 -6.62 -15.57 -37.90
CA TYR A 277 -7.77 -16.19 -38.54
C TYR A 277 -8.17 -15.38 -39.75
N TYR A 278 -8.55 -16.08 -40.81
CA TYR A 278 -9.11 -15.49 -42.02
C TYR A 278 -10.57 -15.91 -42.17
N LYS A 279 -11.34 -15.07 -42.85
CA LYS A 279 -12.73 -15.37 -43.17
C LYS A 279 -12.78 -16.27 -44.40
N ASN A 280 -13.26 -17.50 -44.22
CA ASN A 280 -13.58 -18.41 -45.31
C ASN A 280 -15.11 -18.54 -45.38
N ASN A 281 -15.74 -17.81 -46.29
CA ASN A 281 -17.20 -17.67 -46.35
C ASN A 281 -17.79 -17.11 -45.03
N LYS A 282 -18.64 -17.91 -44.35
CA LYS A 282 -19.26 -17.54 -43.05
C LYS A 282 -18.44 -17.99 -41.83
N ASN A 283 -17.36 -18.77 -42.02
CA ASN A 283 -16.60 -19.36 -40.93
C ASN A 283 -15.21 -18.74 -40.80
N LEU A 284 -14.76 -18.55 -39.56
CA LEU A 284 -13.41 -18.12 -39.23
C LEU A 284 -12.50 -19.35 -39.16
N THR A 285 -11.44 -19.36 -39.98
CA THR A 285 -10.48 -20.46 -40.05
C THR A 285 -9.10 -19.95 -39.63
N ARG A 286 -8.39 -20.70 -38.76
CA ARG A 286 -7.01 -20.35 -38.39
C ARG A 286 -6.11 -20.45 -39.61
N VAL A 287 -5.22 -19.49 -39.78
CA VAL A 287 -4.15 -19.56 -40.78
C VAL A 287 -3.19 -20.67 -40.39
N GLY A 288 -2.95 -21.60 -41.30
CA GLY A 288 -1.89 -22.59 -41.19
C GLY A 288 -1.39 -22.99 -42.57
N ASN A 289 -0.11 -23.31 -42.69
CA ASN A 289 0.58 -23.60 -43.94
C ASN A 289 0.44 -22.44 -44.97
N ILE A 290 0.76 -21.22 -44.55
CA ILE A 290 0.79 -19.99 -45.35
C ILE A 290 1.89 -20.03 -46.41
N LYS A 291 2.89 -20.91 -46.24
CA LYS A 291 3.99 -21.12 -47.19
C LYS A 291 3.49 -21.31 -48.62
N LYS A 292 2.38 -22.03 -48.82
CA LYS A 292 1.78 -22.23 -50.15
C LYS A 292 1.40 -20.90 -50.80
N GLN A 293 0.70 -20.04 -50.06
CA GLN A 293 0.28 -18.72 -50.54
C GLN A 293 1.48 -17.83 -50.90
N PHE A 294 2.56 -17.87 -50.12
CA PHE A 294 3.79 -17.15 -50.46
C PHE A 294 4.55 -17.73 -51.65
N THR A 295 4.47 -19.04 -51.90
CA THR A 295 5.03 -19.64 -53.12
C THR A 295 4.24 -19.21 -54.34
N ASP A 296 2.92 -19.09 -54.21
CA ASP A 296 2.03 -18.61 -55.27
C ASP A 296 2.33 -17.13 -55.60
N LEU A 297 2.59 -16.28 -54.60
CA LEU A 297 2.95 -14.86 -54.82
C LEU A 297 4.26 -14.66 -55.59
N ASN A 298 5.23 -15.57 -55.46
CA ASN A 298 6.51 -15.48 -56.16
C ASN A 298 6.43 -15.91 -57.63
N ASN A 299 5.30 -16.44 -58.09
CA ASN A 299 5.07 -16.76 -59.50
C ASN A 299 4.53 -15.51 -60.23
N LYS A 300 5.22 -15.11 -61.31
CA LYS A 300 5.00 -13.86 -62.07
C LYS A 300 3.57 -13.62 -62.59
N ASP A 301 2.72 -14.65 -62.62
CA ASP A 301 1.34 -14.57 -63.13
C ASP A 301 0.30 -14.11 -62.08
N ILE A 302 0.71 -13.86 -60.82
CA ILE A 302 -0.21 -13.53 -59.70
C ILE A 302 -0.15 -12.04 -59.28
N ASN A 303 0.61 -11.21 -60.00
CA ASN A 303 0.69 -9.75 -59.75
C ASN A 303 -0.67 -9.03 -59.83
N GLY A 304 -1.66 -9.58 -60.54
CA GLY A 304 -3.00 -8.98 -60.64
C GLY A 304 -3.76 -8.98 -59.31
N ASP A 305 -3.66 -10.05 -58.53
CA ASP A 305 -4.34 -10.16 -57.24
C ASP A 305 -3.69 -9.26 -56.17
N GLU A 306 -2.36 -9.07 -56.23
CA GLU A 306 -1.67 -8.14 -55.35
C GLU A 306 -2.05 -6.69 -55.65
N VAL A 307 -2.10 -6.31 -56.94
CA VAL A 307 -2.57 -4.98 -57.35
C VAL A 307 -4.01 -4.74 -56.89
N GLU A 308 -4.92 -5.68 -57.16
CA GLU A 308 -6.33 -5.57 -56.73
C GLU A 308 -6.45 -5.46 -55.21
N PHE A 309 -5.67 -6.24 -54.45
CA PHE A 309 -5.66 -6.14 -53.00
C PHE A 309 -5.17 -4.77 -52.50
N LEU A 310 -4.08 -4.25 -53.09
CA LEU A 310 -3.51 -2.96 -52.70
C LEU A 310 -4.44 -1.78 -53.05
N GLU A 311 -5.08 -1.81 -54.22
CA GLU A 311 -6.10 -0.82 -54.61
C GLU A 311 -7.27 -0.82 -53.61
N ASN A 312 -7.81 -2.00 -53.29
CA ASN A 312 -8.87 -2.14 -52.28
C ASN A 312 -8.44 -1.65 -50.88
N LEU A 313 -7.16 -1.81 -50.53
CA LEU A 313 -6.63 -1.35 -49.26
C LEU A 313 -6.49 0.18 -49.23
N ILE A 314 -6.05 0.77 -50.34
CA ILE A 314 -5.96 2.23 -50.53
C ILE A 314 -7.35 2.85 -50.39
N ASP A 315 -8.37 2.34 -51.09
CA ASP A 315 -9.74 2.84 -51.02
C ASP A 315 -10.30 2.87 -49.58
N LYS A 316 -9.99 1.83 -48.80
CA LYS A 316 -10.38 1.76 -47.38
C LYS A 316 -9.65 2.79 -46.53
N PHE A 317 -8.36 3.00 -46.77
CA PHE A 317 -7.59 4.01 -46.05
C PHE A 317 -8.02 5.43 -46.41
N GLU A 318 -8.35 5.70 -47.67
CA GLU A 318 -8.89 6.98 -48.11
C GLU A 318 -10.26 7.26 -47.46
N SER A 319 -11.16 6.28 -47.49
CA SER A 319 -12.47 6.38 -46.80
C SER A 319 -12.28 6.67 -45.30
N ARG A 320 -11.36 5.97 -44.64
CA ARG A 320 -11.06 6.21 -43.22
C ARG A 320 -10.44 7.59 -42.98
N LEU A 321 -9.60 8.06 -43.89
CA LEU A 321 -9.00 9.39 -43.81
C LEU A 321 -10.06 10.49 -43.91
N GLU A 322 -11.05 10.33 -44.79
CA GLU A 322 -12.19 11.25 -44.89
C GLU A 322 -13.03 11.24 -43.60
N GLU A 323 -13.34 10.06 -43.05
CA GLU A 323 -14.05 9.94 -41.77
C GLU A 323 -13.33 10.65 -40.63
N VAL A 324 -12.01 10.54 -40.58
CA VAL A 324 -11.20 11.18 -39.53
C VAL A 324 -11.19 12.69 -39.71
N LYS A 325 -10.97 13.19 -40.93
CA LYS A 325 -11.01 14.64 -41.23
C LYS A 325 -12.38 15.26 -40.92
N ALA A 326 -13.46 14.53 -41.20
CA ALA A 326 -14.81 14.97 -40.91
C ALA A 326 -15.12 15.07 -39.39
N ARG A 327 -14.34 14.40 -38.52
CA ARG A 327 -14.46 14.52 -37.06
C ARG A 327 -13.68 15.70 -36.49
N GLU A 328 -12.71 16.20 -37.23
CA GLU A 328 -11.91 17.38 -36.87
C GLU A 328 -12.56 18.69 -37.35
N SER A 329 -13.58 18.60 -38.21
CA SER A 329 -14.39 19.71 -38.73
C SER A 329 -15.66 19.90 -37.89
#